data_AF-A0A2T7TGS7-F1
#
_entry.id   AF-A0A2T7TGS7-F1
#
_cell.length_a   1.000
_cell.length_b   1.000
_cell.length_c   1.000
_cell.angle_alpha   90.00
_cell.angle_beta   90.00
_cell.angle_gamma   90.00
#
_symmetry.space_group_name_H-M   'P 1'
#
loop_
_entity.id
_entity.type
_entity.pdbx_description
1 polymer ?
#
loop_
_entity_poly.entity_id
_entity_poly.type
_entity_poly.pdbx_seq_one_letter_code
_entity_poly.pdbx_strand_id
1 'polypeptide(L)'
;MRCPLNGGRANVRQLNADGRTADVEVIEYLVPDVSQREVLGMSELSRVEQEGRVIDDAVVIVHPFEDRDLEAIRSVVAAGLIERLFVMVWSPDDRIRTWLDSAGAVNLHTGVAMSAPDLLMVAAAEIFVYHQYNGLSSGPGKDAVVQIVRAFAAEGYPIDVDPWLRAYFAAGGTFRHAESIARLIKEMATGVKHRVTPRYGTNIVATLRDQIVDPDDRTAPASPSW
;
A
#
# COMPACT_ATOMS: atom_id res chain seq x y z
N MET A 1 35.08 14.00 -19.27
CA MET A 1 33.79 14.07 -19.99
C MET A 1 32.70 14.24 -18.96
N ARG A 2 32.12 15.43 -18.83
CA ARG A 2 30.99 15.69 -17.93
C ARG A 2 29.72 15.63 -18.79
N CYS A 3 28.84 14.67 -18.53
CA CYS A 3 27.49 14.69 -19.06
C CYS A 3 26.76 15.92 -18.49
N PRO A 4 26.09 16.73 -19.31
CA PRO A 4 25.23 17.79 -18.80
C PRO A 4 24.00 17.13 -18.16
N LEU A 5 23.84 17.34 -16.85
CA LEU A 5 22.61 17.05 -16.12
C LEU A 5 21.52 18.01 -16.63
N ASN A 6 20.76 17.57 -17.63
CA ASN A 6 19.45 18.16 -17.90
C ASN A 6 18.48 17.64 -16.84
N GLY A 7 18.61 18.15 -15.61
CA GLY A 7 17.56 18.08 -14.60
C GLY A 7 16.42 18.94 -15.09
N GLY A 8 15.43 18.32 -15.74
CA GLY A 8 14.20 18.99 -16.11
C GLY A 8 13.50 19.45 -14.85
N ARG A 9 13.63 20.74 -14.50
CA ARG A 9 12.76 21.36 -13.50
C ARG A 9 11.37 21.43 -14.10
N ALA A 10 10.43 20.64 -13.60
CA ALA A 10 9.03 20.74 -13.99
C ALA A 10 8.56 22.18 -13.72
N ASN A 11 8.07 22.84 -14.77
CA ASN A 11 7.43 24.14 -14.62
C ASN A 11 6.05 23.91 -13.99
N VAL A 12 5.65 24.69 -13.00
CA VAL A 12 4.29 24.62 -12.39
C VAL A 12 3.19 24.64 -13.46
N ARG A 13 3.44 25.29 -14.62
CA ARG A 13 2.54 25.29 -15.77
C ARG A 13 2.41 23.96 -16.51
N GLN A 14 3.35 23.01 -16.39
CA GLN A 14 3.24 21.66 -16.94
C GLN A 14 2.33 20.76 -16.09
N LEU A 15 2.13 21.09 -14.81
CA LEU A 15 1.16 20.41 -13.92
C LEU A 15 -0.30 20.76 -14.28
N ASN A 16 -0.50 21.80 -15.09
CA ASN A 16 -1.81 22.37 -15.44
C ASN A 16 -2.57 21.64 -16.56
N ALA A 17 -2.00 20.58 -17.16
CA ALA A 17 -2.61 19.93 -18.32
C ALA A 17 -3.98 19.28 -18.04
N ASP A 18 -4.29 18.96 -16.77
CA ASP A 18 -5.49 18.22 -16.38
C ASP A 18 -6.48 19.00 -15.48
N GLY A 19 -6.36 20.34 -15.38
CA GLY A 19 -7.39 21.17 -14.72
C GLY A 19 -7.44 21.11 -13.18
N ARG A 20 -6.34 20.71 -12.52
CA ARG A 20 -6.25 20.63 -11.04
C ARG A 20 -5.71 21.93 -10.43
N THR A 21 -6.55 22.96 -10.38
CA THR A 21 -6.17 24.30 -9.87
C THR A 21 -5.79 24.31 -8.38
N ALA A 22 -6.39 23.44 -7.56
CA ALA A 22 -6.08 23.35 -6.14
C ALA A 22 -4.68 22.78 -5.87
N ASP A 23 -4.24 21.80 -6.67
CA ASP A 23 -2.89 21.22 -6.53
C ASP A 23 -1.82 22.28 -6.84
N VAL A 24 -2.07 23.13 -7.84
CA VAL A 24 -1.20 24.26 -8.20
C VAL A 24 -1.12 25.29 -7.07
N GLU A 25 -2.26 25.68 -6.50
CA GLU A 25 -2.31 26.64 -5.39
C GLU A 25 -1.53 26.11 -4.17
N VAL A 26 -1.68 24.83 -3.84
CA VAL A 26 -0.94 24.17 -2.77
C VAL A 26 0.57 24.16 -3.07
N ILE A 27 0.97 23.85 -4.30
CA ILE A 27 2.39 23.83 -4.69
C ILE A 27 2.99 25.24 -4.64
N GLU A 28 2.29 26.26 -5.15
CA GLU A 28 2.71 27.66 -5.07
C GLU A 28 2.87 28.12 -3.61
N TYR A 29 1.99 27.65 -2.71
CA TYR A 29 2.08 27.92 -1.28
C TYR A 29 3.27 27.19 -0.61
N LEU A 30 3.52 25.93 -0.94
CA LEU A 30 4.57 25.10 -0.36
C LEU A 30 5.98 25.44 -0.87
N VAL A 31 6.07 25.97 -2.10
CA VAL A 31 7.33 26.28 -2.78
C VAL A 31 7.27 27.70 -3.36
N PRO A 32 7.29 28.74 -2.52
CA PRO A 32 7.27 30.13 -3.00
C PRO A 32 8.54 30.49 -3.79
N ASP A 33 9.65 29.76 -3.60
CA ASP A 33 10.89 29.90 -4.36
C ASP A 33 11.27 28.57 -5.05
N VAL A 34 10.83 28.44 -6.30
CA VAL A 34 11.05 27.27 -7.17
C VAL A 34 12.53 26.99 -7.44
N SER A 35 13.42 27.92 -7.10
CA SER A 35 14.87 27.72 -7.28
C SER A 35 15.49 26.79 -6.24
N GLN A 36 14.82 26.56 -5.11
CA GLN A 36 15.35 25.82 -3.96
C GLN A 36 14.86 24.38 -3.82
N ARG A 37 13.87 23.92 -4.61
CA ARG A 37 13.31 22.57 -4.49
C ARG A 37 12.97 21.97 -5.86
N GLU A 38 13.24 20.69 -6.03
CA GLU A 38 12.79 19.91 -7.19
C GLU A 38 11.33 19.49 -6.93
N VAL A 39 10.40 20.03 -7.71
CA VAL A 39 9.00 19.60 -7.72
C VAL A 39 8.86 18.57 -8.82
N LEU A 40 8.44 17.35 -8.45
CA LEU A 40 8.25 16.25 -9.39
C LEU A 40 6.78 16.00 -9.66
N GLY A 41 6.42 15.90 -10.93
CA GLY A 41 5.11 15.39 -11.33
C GLY A 41 5.00 13.88 -11.18
N MET A 42 3.76 13.35 -11.08
CA MET A 42 3.51 11.90 -11.00
C MET A 42 4.09 11.12 -12.18
N SER A 43 4.07 11.71 -13.38
CA SER A 43 4.69 11.13 -14.59
C SER A 43 6.21 11.04 -14.49
N GLU A 44 6.86 11.94 -13.75
CA GLU A 44 8.31 11.91 -13.50
C GLU A 44 8.67 10.86 -12.44
N LEU A 45 7.79 10.61 -11.47
CA LEU A 45 7.95 9.53 -10.49
C LEU A 45 8.08 8.16 -11.17
N SER A 46 7.29 7.92 -12.21
CA SER A 46 7.38 6.70 -13.02
C SER A 46 8.72 6.58 -13.77
N ARG A 47 9.33 7.71 -14.15
CA ARG A 47 10.64 7.71 -14.81
C ARG A 47 11.78 7.45 -13.84
N VAL A 48 11.67 7.95 -12.61
CA VAL A 48 12.63 7.70 -11.53
C VAL A 48 12.83 6.19 -11.33
N GLU A 49 11.72 5.45 -11.30
CA GLU A 49 11.74 3.98 -11.23
C GLU A 49 12.44 3.35 -12.43
N GLN A 50 12.05 3.72 -13.65
CA GLN A 50 12.63 3.17 -14.88
C GLN A 50 14.12 3.46 -15.03
N GLU A 51 14.56 4.63 -14.57
CA GLU A 51 15.95 5.09 -14.64
C GLU A 51 16.78 4.57 -13.45
N GLY A 52 16.16 3.97 -12.43
CA GLY A 52 16.83 3.57 -11.19
C GLY A 52 17.47 4.75 -10.46
N ARG A 53 16.92 5.97 -10.66
CA ARG A 53 17.46 7.20 -10.09
C ARG A 53 17.10 7.26 -8.61
N VAL A 54 18.09 7.46 -7.75
CA VAL A 54 17.84 7.76 -6.33
C VAL A 54 17.62 9.26 -6.18
N ILE A 55 16.60 9.63 -5.42
CA ILE A 55 16.29 11.01 -5.03
C ILE A 55 16.61 11.16 -3.53
N ASP A 56 17.65 11.93 -3.25
CA ASP A 56 18.11 12.23 -1.88
C ASP A 56 17.32 13.40 -1.22
N ASP A 57 16.66 14.20 -2.06
CA ASP A 57 15.79 15.29 -1.62
C ASP A 57 14.40 14.80 -1.20
N ALA A 58 13.71 15.63 -0.41
CA ALA A 58 12.34 15.33 0.00
C ALA A 58 11.37 15.45 -1.19
N VAL A 59 10.65 14.37 -1.48
CA VAL A 59 9.58 14.35 -2.49
C VAL A 59 8.25 14.69 -1.84
N VAL A 60 7.54 15.67 -2.41
CA VAL A 60 6.23 16.14 -1.94
C VAL A 60 5.16 15.71 -2.93
N ILE A 61 4.22 14.88 -2.48
CA ILE A 61 3.07 14.45 -3.27
C ILE A 61 1.82 15.18 -2.76
N VAL A 62 1.23 15.98 -3.63
CA VAL A 62 -0.03 16.66 -3.38
C VAL A 62 -1.13 15.87 -4.08
N HIS A 63 -2.01 15.25 -3.30
CA HIS A 63 -3.25 14.60 -3.78
C HIS A 63 -3.06 13.42 -4.75
N PRO A 64 -2.46 12.29 -4.30
CA PRO A 64 -2.45 11.08 -5.12
C PRO A 64 -3.84 10.44 -5.12
N PHE A 65 -4.50 10.40 -6.26
CA PHE A 65 -5.91 9.99 -6.35
C PHE A 65 -6.11 8.65 -7.08
N GLU A 66 -5.41 8.43 -8.19
CA GLU A 66 -5.63 7.24 -9.02
C GLU A 66 -4.81 6.04 -8.55
N ASP A 67 -5.31 4.81 -8.77
CA ASP A 67 -4.58 3.56 -8.48
C ASP A 67 -3.17 3.57 -9.06
N ARG A 68 -3.01 4.13 -10.27
CA ARG A 68 -1.71 4.24 -10.93
C ARG A 68 -0.75 5.14 -10.15
N ASP A 69 -1.24 6.25 -9.64
CA ASP A 69 -0.43 7.19 -8.86
C ASP A 69 0.01 6.54 -7.54
N LEU A 70 -0.93 5.89 -6.87
CA LEU A 70 -0.70 5.17 -5.62
C LEU A 70 0.32 4.04 -5.80
N GLU A 71 0.21 3.27 -6.88
CA GLU A 71 1.18 2.23 -7.22
C GLU A 71 2.56 2.79 -7.55
N ALA A 72 2.64 3.89 -8.29
CA ALA A 72 3.92 4.52 -8.62
C ALA A 72 4.66 4.94 -7.34
N ILE A 73 3.96 5.58 -6.39
CA ILE A 73 4.50 5.97 -5.08
C ILE A 73 4.97 4.75 -4.29
N ARG A 74 4.13 3.71 -4.21
CA ARG A 74 4.49 2.47 -3.53
C ARG A 74 5.75 1.85 -4.11
N SER A 75 5.85 1.78 -5.44
CA SER A 75 6.93 1.10 -6.13
C SER A 75 8.28 1.78 -5.89
N VAL A 76 8.35 3.11 -6.04
CA VAL A 76 9.59 3.86 -5.79
C VAL A 76 10.03 3.81 -4.32
N VAL A 77 9.09 3.80 -3.38
CA VAL A 77 9.40 3.64 -1.94
C VAL A 77 9.89 2.23 -1.65
N ALA A 78 9.21 1.20 -2.17
CA ALA A 78 9.62 -0.20 -2.00
C ALA A 78 11.00 -0.48 -2.63
N ALA A 79 11.33 0.19 -3.73
CA ALA A 79 12.63 0.12 -4.38
C ALA A 79 13.72 0.94 -3.68
N GLY A 80 13.40 1.70 -2.63
CA GLY A 80 14.36 2.54 -1.92
C GLY A 80 14.91 3.70 -2.75
N LEU A 81 14.17 4.14 -3.78
CA LEU A 81 14.60 5.20 -4.70
C LEU A 81 14.34 6.61 -4.16
N ILE A 82 13.61 6.72 -3.06
CA ILE A 82 13.30 8.00 -2.40
C ILE A 82 13.66 7.88 -0.93
N GLU A 83 14.52 8.77 -0.44
CA GLU A 83 14.92 8.79 0.96
C GLU A 83 13.81 9.36 1.86
N ARG A 84 13.13 10.43 1.40
CA ARG A 84 12.12 11.15 2.18
C ARG A 84 10.89 11.46 1.33
N LEU A 85 9.73 11.01 1.80
CA LEU A 85 8.44 11.22 1.16
C LEU A 85 7.50 11.99 2.10
N PHE A 86 6.92 13.06 1.60
CA PHE A 86 5.77 13.73 2.20
C PHE A 86 4.55 13.52 1.29
N VAL A 87 3.43 13.11 1.88
CA VAL A 87 2.16 12.96 1.16
C VAL A 87 1.09 13.79 1.87
N MET A 88 0.43 14.67 1.12
CA MET A 88 -0.76 15.35 1.60
C MET A 88 -1.98 14.44 1.41
N VAL A 89 -2.54 13.99 2.52
CA VAL A 89 -3.77 13.18 2.56
C VAL A 89 -4.97 14.11 2.69
N TRP A 90 -5.97 13.98 1.81
CA TRP A 90 -7.10 14.90 1.72
C TRP A 90 -8.31 14.41 2.49
N SER A 91 -8.50 13.10 2.55
CA SER A 91 -9.54 12.45 3.34
C SER A 91 -8.96 11.44 4.32
N PRO A 92 -9.50 11.33 5.55
CA PRO A 92 -9.09 10.28 6.47
C PRO A 92 -9.31 8.87 5.93
N ASP A 93 -10.18 8.71 4.92
CA ASP A 93 -10.52 7.42 4.29
C ASP A 93 -9.69 7.11 3.03
N ASP A 94 -8.75 7.98 2.65
CA ASP A 94 -7.92 7.73 1.47
C ASP A 94 -7.04 6.49 1.67
N ARG A 95 -7.04 5.57 0.69
CA ARG A 95 -6.25 4.33 0.76
C ARG A 95 -4.76 4.57 0.96
N ILE A 96 -4.23 5.68 0.42
CA ILE A 96 -2.82 6.05 0.60
C ILE A 96 -2.48 6.20 2.07
N ARG A 97 -3.41 6.69 2.89
CA ARG A 97 -3.23 6.82 4.33
C ARG A 97 -3.04 5.46 4.98
N THR A 98 -3.91 4.50 4.70
CA THR A 98 -3.81 3.14 5.25
C THR A 98 -2.49 2.48 4.86
N TRP A 99 -2.03 2.70 3.63
CA TRP A 99 -0.70 2.23 3.19
C TRP A 99 0.44 2.95 3.94
N LEU A 100 0.42 4.27 4.06
CA LEU A 100 1.41 5.04 4.82
C LEU A 100 1.46 4.60 6.29
N ASP A 101 0.31 4.39 6.91
CA ASP A 101 0.18 3.89 8.28
C ASP A 101 0.73 2.47 8.43
N SER A 102 0.66 1.65 7.39
CA SER A 102 1.30 0.32 7.37
C SER A 102 2.82 0.38 7.21
N ALA A 103 3.31 1.38 6.49
CA ALA A 103 4.73 1.64 6.28
C ALA A 103 5.40 2.38 7.46
N GLY A 104 4.65 2.69 8.51
CA GLY A 104 5.16 3.40 9.69
C GLY A 104 5.36 4.90 9.46
N ALA A 105 4.64 5.50 8.52
CA ALA A 105 4.69 6.94 8.29
C ALA A 105 4.29 7.73 9.55
N VAL A 106 4.94 8.87 9.76
CA VAL A 106 4.63 9.77 10.87
C VAL A 106 3.56 10.77 10.45
N ASN A 107 2.46 10.82 11.19
CA ASN A 107 1.47 11.89 11.01
C ASN A 107 2.03 13.20 11.58
N LEU A 108 2.38 14.14 10.70
CA LEU A 108 3.05 15.39 11.09
C LEU A 108 2.17 16.33 11.94
N HIS A 109 0.85 16.19 11.93
CA HIS A 109 -0.03 16.96 12.81
C HIS A 109 0.06 16.48 14.27
N THR A 110 0.18 15.18 14.47
CA THR A 110 0.22 14.57 15.82
C THR A 110 1.62 14.23 16.29
N GLY A 111 2.60 14.16 15.38
CA GLY A 111 3.97 13.73 15.64
C GLY A 111 4.12 12.22 15.89
N VAL A 112 3.07 11.43 15.65
CA VAL A 112 3.01 10.01 16.01
C VAL A 112 2.82 9.15 14.75
N ALA A 113 3.53 8.03 14.70
CA ALA A 113 3.28 6.98 13.72
C ALA A 113 2.24 5.99 14.27
N MET A 114 1.43 5.42 13.38
CA MET A 114 0.52 4.34 13.76
C MET A 114 1.29 3.10 14.22
N SER A 115 0.74 2.39 15.21
CA SER A 115 1.35 1.14 15.70
C SER A 115 1.45 0.13 14.57
N ALA A 116 2.58 -0.56 14.42
CA ALA A 116 2.77 -1.56 13.38
C ALA A 116 1.61 -2.59 13.34
N PRO A 117 1.22 -3.10 12.15
CA PRO A 117 0.20 -4.13 12.04
C PRO A 117 0.58 -5.40 12.82
N ASP A 118 -0.42 -6.16 13.30
CA ASP A 118 -0.19 -7.45 13.94
C ASP A 118 0.53 -8.40 12.95
N LEU A 119 1.68 -8.92 13.35
CA LEU A 119 2.52 -9.81 12.52
C LEU A 119 1.76 -11.06 12.07
N LEU A 120 0.84 -11.59 12.87
CA LEU A 120 0.02 -12.73 12.49
C LEU A 120 -0.97 -12.38 11.38
N MET A 121 -1.53 -11.16 11.41
CA MET A 121 -2.36 -10.67 10.31
C MET A 121 -1.51 -10.38 9.06
N VAL A 122 -0.27 -9.90 9.21
CA VAL A 122 0.65 -9.70 8.08
C VAL A 122 0.95 -11.04 7.39
N ALA A 123 1.34 -12.07 8.14
CA ALA A 123 1.58 -13.41 7.61
C ALA A 123 0.33 -14.01 6.92
N ALA A 124 -0.85 -13.79 7.50
CA ALA A 124 -2.10 -14.17 6.85
C ALA A 124 -2.35 -13.40 5.55
N ALA A 125 -2.01 -12.12 5.51
CA ALA A 125 -2.19 -11.28 4.34
C ALA A 125 -1.15 -11.57 3.23
N GLU A 126 -0.01 -12.19 3.53
CA GLU A 126 0.91 -12.74 2.52
C GLU A 126 0.20 -13.77 1.62
N ILE A 127 -0.76 -14.53 2.16
CA ILE A 127 -1.62 -15.42 1.38
C ILE A 127 -2.46 -14.62 0.38
N PHE A 128 -2.94 -13.44 0.75
CA PHE A 128 -3.69 -12.56 -0.17
C PHE A 128 -2.77 -12.04 -1.26
N VAL A 129 -1.55 -11.62 -0.88
CA VAL A 129 -0.52 -11.16 -1.82
C VAL A 129 -0.20 -12.25 -2.83
N TYR A 130 0.03 -13.47 -2.37
CA TYR A 130 0.25 -14.64 -3.22
C TYR A 130 -0.89 -14.84 -4.23
N HIS A 131 -2.15 -14.59 -3.85
CA HIS A 131 -3.29 -14.77 -4.75
C HIS A 131 -3.64 -13.57 -5.63
N GLN A 132 -2.97 -12.42 -5.52
CA GLN A 132 -3.31 -11.21 -6.30
C GLN A 132 -3.35 -11.45 -7.81
N TYR A 133 -2.45 -12.30 -8.35
CA TYR A 133 -2.42 -12.61 -9.78
C TYR A 133 -3.70 -13.28 -10.30
N ASN A 134 -4.47 -13.95 -9.42
CA ASN A 134 -5.78 -14.53 -9.75
C ASN A 134 -6.94 -13.52 -9.60
N GLY A 135 -6.67 -12.35 -9.03
CA GLY A 135 -7.67 -11.40 -8.56
C GLY A 135 -8.24 -11.78 -7.18
N LEU A 136 -8.50 -10.76 -6.35
CA LEU A 136 -9.05 -10.94 -5.00
C LEU A 136 -10.57 -10.72 -4.89
N SER A 137 -11.23 -10.38 -6.00
CA SER A 137 -12.68 -10.16 -6.05
C SER A 137 -13.49 -11.42 -6.38
N SER A 138 -12.85 -12.46 -6.92
CA SER A 138 -13.50 -13.70 -7.36
C SER A 138 -12.55 -14.90 -7.27
N GLY A 139 -13.09 -16.10 -7.52
CA GLY A 139 -12.30 -17.33 -7.65
C GLY A 139 -11.41 -17.65 -6.44
N PRO A 140 -10.21 -18.21 -6.67
CA PRO A 140 -9.25 -18.58 -5.63
C PRO A 140 -8.89 -17.45 -4.67
N GLY A 141 -8.70 -16.22 -5.16
CA GLY A 141 -8.27 -15.10 -4.31
C GLY A 141 -9.38 -14.61 -3.39
N LYS A 142 -10.63 -14.57 -3.87
CA LYS A 142 -11.79 -14.33 -2.99
C LYS A 142 -11.93 -15.43 -1.95
N ASP A 143 -11.80 -16.69 -2.37
CA ASP A 143 -11.88 -17.85 -1.46
C ASP A 143 -10.84 -17.73 -0.34
N ALA A 144 -9.63 -17.27 -0.66
CA ALA A 144 -8.56 -16.99 0.30
C ALA A 144 -8.93 -15.88 1.29
N VAL A 145 -9.29 -14.69 0.80
CA VAL A 145 -9.66 -13.56 1.66
C VAL A 145 -10.77 -13.95 2.63
N VAL A 146 -11.85 -14.55 2.13
CA VAL A 146 -13.00 -14.91 2.97
C VAL A 146 -12.66 -15.99 3.99
N GLN A 147 -11.92 -17.05 3.61
CA GLN A 147 -11.62 -18.15 4.53
C GLN A 147 -10.65 -17.72 5.64
N ILE A 148 -9.61 -16.97 5.28
CA ILE A 148 -8.62 -16.49 6.25
C ILE A 148 -9.28 -15.50 7.23
N VAL A 149 -10.03 -14.52 6.73
CA VAL A 149 -10.71 -13.56 7.61
C VAL A 149 -11.70 -14.28 8.56
N ARG A 150 -12.41 -15.31 8.08
CA ARG A 150 -13.28 -16.14 8.94
C ARG A 150 -12.51 -16.92 10.00
N ALA A 151 -11.39 -17.54 9.63
CA ALA A 151 -10.57 -18.30 10.56
C ALA A 151 -10.02 -17.40 11.67
N PHE A 152 -9.54 -16.21 11.32
CA PHE A 152 -9.09 -15.20 12.28
C PHE A 152 -10.23 -14.68 13.15
N ALA A 153 -11.40 -14.42 12.57
CA ALA A 153 -12.57 -13.98 13.34
C ALA A 153 -13.02 -15.03 14.37
N ALA A 154 -12.88 -16.32 14.07
CA ALA A 154 -13.15 -17.40 15.02
C ALA A 154 -12.19 -17.39 16.23
N GLU A 155 -10.99 -16.82 16.06
CA GLU A 155 -9.97 -16.61 17.10
C GLU A 155 -10.08 -15.24 17.77
N GLY A 156 -11.13 -14.46 17.47
CA GLY A 156 -11.40 -13.16 18.10
C GLY A 156 -10.81 -11.94 17.39
N TYR A 157 -10.19 -12.11 16.21
CA TYR A 157 -9.72 -10.97 15.41
C TYR A 157 -10.87 -10.19 14.78
N PRO A 158 -10.70 -8.87 14.54
CA PRO A 158 -11.75 -8.04 13.98
C PRO A 158 -12.02 -8.38 12.51
N ILE A 159 -13.31 -8.35 12.13
CA ILE A 159 -13.75 -8.25 10.73
C ILE A 159 -13.90 -6.76 10.41
N ASP A 160 -12.77 -6.06 10.34
CA ASP A 160 -12.69 -4.62 10.07
C ASP A 160 -11.69 -4.33 8.95
N VAL A 161 -12.00 -3.35 8.10
CA VAL A 161 -11.24 -3.05 6.89
C VAL A 161 -9.84 -2.55 7.21
N ASP A 162 -9.72 -1.61 8.15
CA ASP A 162 -8.45 -0.91 8.38
C ASP A 162 -7.34 -1.87 8.86
N PRO A 163 -7.53 -2.70 9.90
CA PRO A 163 -6.48 -3.63 10.34
C PRO A 163 -6.02 -4.60 9.25
N TRP A 164 -6.97 -5.12 8.45
CA TRP A 164 -6.67 -6.06 7.36
C TRP A 164 -5.97 -5.41 6.17
N LEU A 165 -6.35 -4.19 5.79
CA LEU A 165 -5.67 -3.47 4.72
C LEU A 165 -4.26 -3.04 5.15
N ARG A 166 -4.08 -2.61 6.40
CA ARG A 166 -2.75 -2.30 6.93
C ARG A 166 -1.85 -3.54 6.93
N ALA A 167 -2.36 -4.69 7.37
CA ALA A 167 -1.64 -5.95 7.30
C ALA A 167 -1.30 -6.36 5.85
N TYR A 168 -2.25 -6.23 4.93
CA TYR A 168 -2.07 -6.50 3.51
C TYR A 168 -1.01 -5.63 2.85
N PHE A 169 -1.01 -4.33 3.14
CA PHE A 169 0.01 -3.42 2.62
C PHE A 169 1.39 -3.70 3.21
N ALA A 170 1.49 -3.99 4.50
CA ALA A 170 2.75 -4.42 5.14
C ALA A 170 3.29 -5.73 4.55
N ALA A 171 2.42 -6.63 4.09
CA ALA A 171 2.80 -7.85 3.38
C ALA A 171 3.25 -7.63 1.92
N GLY A 172 3.33 -6.37 1.44
CA GLY A 172 3.67 -6.03 0.05
C GLY A 172 2.47 -5.94 -0.88
N GLY A 173 1.27 -5.76 -0.32
CA GLY A 173 0.02 -5.59 -1.05
C GLY A 173 0.00 -4.44 -2.05
N THR A 174 -0.72 -4.62 -3.16
CA THR A 174 -0.97 -3.58 -4.18
C THR A 174 -2.32 -2.89 -3.94
N PHE A 175 -2.40 -1.59 -4.20
CA PHE A 175 -3.62 -0.77 -4.17
C PHE A 175 -4.73 -1.31 -5.08
N ARG A 176 -4.36 -1.90 -6.23
CA ARG A 176 -5.29 -2.46 -7.21
C ARG A 176 -6.30 -3.43 -6.59
N HIS A 177 -5.88 -4.21 -5.60
CA HIS A 177 -6.75 -5.21 -4.97
C HIS A 177 -7.29 -4.80 -3.59
N ALA A 178 -6.81 -3.69 -3.02
CA ALA A 178 -7.23 -3.20 -1.71
C ALA A 178 -8.74 -2.93 -1.66
N GLU A 179 -9.33 -2.35 -2.71
CA GLU A 179 -10.78 -2.08 -2.76
C GLU A 179 -11.60 -3.38 -2.73
N SER A 180 -11.13 -4.43 -3.42
CA SER A 180 -11.80 -5.72 -3.43
C SER A 180 -11.77 -6.39 -2.05
N ILE A 181 -10.63 -6.34 -1.36
CA ILE A 181 -10.50 -6.82 0.02
C ILE A 181 -11.43 -6.03 0.94
N ALA A 182 -11.37 -4.69 0.88
CA ALA A 182 -12.19 -3.81 1.70
C ALA A 182 -13.69 -4.10 1.55
N ARG A 183 -14.15 -4.26 0.30
CA ARG A 183 -15.55 -4.62 0.03
C ARG A 183 -15.93 -5.95 0.65
N LEU A 184 -15.13 -7.00 0.45
CA LEU A 184 -15.41 -8.32 1.02
C LEU A 184 -15.47 -8.28 2.55
N ILE A 185 -14.56 -7.55 3.20
CA ILE A 185 -14.55 -7.41 4.65
C ILE A 185 -15.78 -6.63 5.13
N LYS A 186 -16.18 -5.55 4.46
CA LYS A 186 -17.43 -4.81 4.77
C LYS A 186 -18.66 -5.70 4.63
N GLU A 187 -18.75 -6.48 3.56
CA GLU A 187 -19.82 -7.45 3.35
C GLU A 187 -19.84 -8.49 4.48
N MET A 188 -18.68 -9.04 4.85
CA MET A 188 -18.59 -9.99 5.97
C MET A 188 -18.96 -9.37 7.32
N ALA A 189 -18.54 -8.13 7.59
CA ALA A 189 -18.85 -7.39 8.82
C ALA A 189 -20.36 -7.15 8.96
N THR A 190 -21.07 -6.98 7.84
CA THR A 190 -22.54 -6.85 7.80
C THR A 190 -23.28 -8.19 7.78
N GLY A 191 -22.56 -9.32 7.93
CA GLY A 191 -23.13 -10.66 8.04
C GLY A 191 -23.36 -11.37 6.70
N VAL A 192 -22.85 -10.84 5.58
CA VAL A 192 -22.98 -11.49 4.27
C VAL A 192 -22.22 -12.82 4.26
N LYS A 193 -22.94 -13.90 3.96
CA LYS A 193 -22.37 -15.24 3.84
C LYS A 193 -21.87 -15.48 2.42
N HIS A 194 -20.59 -15.22 2.18
CA HIS A 194 -19.93 -15.66 0.95
C HIS A 194 -19.80 -17.18 0.88
N ARG A 195 -20.25 -17.75 -0.24
CA ARG A 195 -19.94 -19.13 -0.63
C ARG A 195 -18.50 -19.19 -1.15
N VAL A 196 -17.73 -20.14 -0.62
CA VAL A 196 -16.31 -20.34 -0.96
C VAL A 196 -16.03 -21.84 -1.06
N THR A 197 -15.02 -22.21 -1.83
CA THR A 197 -14.51 -23.58 -1.86
C THR A 197 -13.53 -23.76 -0.71
N PRO A 198 -13.74 -24.71 0.22
CA PRO A 198 -12.78 -24.96 1.30
C PRO A 198 -11.39 -25.26 0.75
N ARG A 199 -10.39 -24.53 1.21
CA ARG A 199 -8.98 -24.64 0.77
C ARG A 199 -7.99 -24.64 1.91
N TYR A 200 -8.32 -23.98 3.01
CA TYR A 200 -7.45 -23.88 4.17
C TYR A 200 -7.96 -24.80 5.27
N GLY A 201 -7.03 -25.50 5.92
CA GLY A 201 -7.33 -26.29 7.11
C GLY A 201 -7.89 -25.42 8.23
N THR A 202 -8.66 -26.04 9.13
CA THR A 202 -9.23 -25.35 10.29
C THR A 202 -8.17 -24.84 11.27
N ASN A 203 -6.94 -25.34 11.17
CA ASN A 203 -5.78 -24.98 11.97
C ASN A 203 -4.90 -23.86 11.35
N ILE A 204 -5.32 -23.21 10.26
CA ILE A 204 -4.48 -22.24 9.55
C ILE A 204 -3.91 -21.12 10.43
N VAL A 205 -4.68 -20.64 11.42
CA VAL A 205 -4.20 -19.59 12.34
C VAL A 205 -3.08 -20.10 13.25
N ALA A 206 -3.19 -21.34 13.73
CA ALA A 206 -2.14 -21.98 14.54
C ALA A 206 -0.89 -22.21 13.69
N THR A 207 -1.04 -22.73 12.47
CA THR A 207 0.08 -22.93 11.54
C THR A 207 0.83 -21.63 11.28
N LEU A 208 0.11 -20.53 10.99
CA LEU A 208 0.74 -19.22 10.77
C LEU A 208 1.44 -18.70 12.02
N ARG A 209 0.88 -18.95 13.21
CA ARG A 209 1.47 -18.53 14.48
C ARG A 209 2.80 -19.25 14.74
N ASP A 210 2.85 -20.55 14.49
CA ASP A 210 4.07 -21.35 14.66
C ASP A 210 5.18 -20.87 13.71
N GLN A 211 4.83 -20.53 12.46
CA GLN A 211 5.76 -20.01 11.44
C GLN A 211 6.37 -18.64 11.77
N ILE A 212 5.72 -17.84 12.61
CA ILE A 212 6.24 -16.53 13.04
C ILE A 212 7.27 -16.70 14.16
N VAL A 213 7.08 -17.70 15.02
CA VAL A 213 7.97 -17.98 16.15
C VAL A 213 9.27 -18.67 15.68
N ASP A 214 9.19 -19.49 14.64
CA ASP A 214 10.34 -20.20 14.05
C ASP A 214 10.54 -19.81 12.57
N PRO A 215 11.27 -18.72 12.28
CA PRO A 215 11.47 -18.24 10.92
C PRO A 215 12.44 -19.11 10.08
N ASP A 216 13.20 -20.03 10.70
CA ASP A 216 14.14 -20.91 9.98
C ASP A 216 13.44 -22.03 9.19
N ASP A 217 12.13 -22.25 9.40
CA ASP A 217 11.30 -23.19 8.62
C ASP A 217 10.70 -22.56 7.34
N ARG A 218 11.06 -21.31 6.99
CA ARG A 218 10.56 -20.58 5.81
C ARG A 218 11.04 -21.11 4.45
N THR A 219 11.86 -22.16 4.40
CA THR A 219 12.43 -22.69 3.14
C THR A 219 11.48 -23.51 2.26
N ALA A 220 10.20 -23.63 2.61
CA ALA A 220 9.19 -24.08 1.69
C ALA A 220 8.07 -23.03 1.62
N PRO A 221 7.65 -22.53 0.44
CA PRO A 221 6.28 -22.04 0.35
C PRO A 221 5.42 -23.18 0.85
N ALA A 222 4.44 -22.88 1.72
CA ALA A 222 3.40 -23.81 2.10
C ALA A 222 2.70 -24.27 0.81
N SER A 223 3.29 -25.27 0.17
CA SER A 223 2.66 -26.06 -0.84
C SER A 223 1.46 -26.64 -0.10
N PRO A 224 0.24 -26.49 -0.63
CA PRO A 224 -0.92 -27.08 0.01
C PRO A 224 -0.68 -28.59 0.03
N SER A 225 -0.20 -29.11 1.15
CA SER A 225 -0.26 -30.52 1.44
C SER A 225 -1.67 -30.78 1.95
N TRP A 226 -2.57 -31.01 0.98
CA TRP A 226 -3.94 -31.51 1.10
C TRP A 226 -5.01 -30.52 1.57
#